data_AF-A0A8J7G180-F1
#
_entry.id   AF-A0A8J7G180-F1
#
_cell.length_a   1.000
_cell.length_b   1.000
_cell.length_c   1.000
_cell.angle_alpha   90.00
_cell.angle_beta   90.00
_cell.angle_gamma   90.00
#
_symmetry.space_group_name_H-M   'P 1'
#
loop_
_entity.id
_entity.type
_entity.pdbx_description
1 polymer ?
#
loop_
_entity_poly.entity_id
_entity_poly.type
_entity_poly.pdbx_seq_one_letter_code
_entity_poly.pdbx_strand_id
1 'polypeptide(L)'
;MTQIQTTSSFTTESIQAWFIAQIAEQTSIDPEDIDVNDRFDNFGLNSARAMLIASRAEKMLGFQLSPSWLWHYPTIAGLSQRLAEEAQQLEADLLQTLDPETLAQALNEIETK
;
A
#
# COMPACT_ATOMS: atom_id res chain seq x y z
N MET A 1 10.96 -5.65 24.74
CA MET A 1 11.82 -5.52 23.56
C MET A 1 11.02 -4.77 22.52
N THR A 2 11.17 -3.46 22.45
CA THR A 2 10.41 -2.61 21.54
C THR A 2 11.16 -2.58 20.22
N GLN A 3 10.72 -3.41 19.26
CA GLN A 3 11.22 -3.30 17.89
C GLN A 3 10.71 -1.99 17.30
N ILE A 4 11.65 -1.07 17.08
CA ILE A 4 11.54 -0.07 16.03
C ILE A 4 11.31 -0.81 14.70
N GLN A 5 10.08 -0.80 14.19
CA GLN A 5 9.80 -1.27 12.82
C GLN A 5 10.20 -0.14 11.87
N THR A 6 11.49 -0.08 11.57
CA THR A 6 12.04 0.67 10.44
C THR A 6 11.41 0.12 9.15
N THR A 7 10.69 0.98 8.43
CA THR A 7 10.42 0.91 6.98
C THR A 7 10.03 -0.48 6.43
N SER A 8 8.78 -0.90 6.65
CA SER A 8 8.16 -1.88 5.75
C SER A 8 7.89 -1.18 4.42
N SER A 9 8.86 -1.18 3.50
CA SER A 9 8.65 -0.68 2.15
C SER A 9 7.47 -1.44 1.53
N PHE A 10 6.40 -0.73 1.18
CA PHE A 10 5.23 -1.32 0.52
C PHE A 10 5.63 -1.78 -0.89
N THR A 11 6.14 -3.01 -0.99
CA THR A 11 6.52 -3.61 -2.28
C THR A 11 5.29 -4.14 -3.00
N THR A 12 5.37 -4.22 -4.33
CA THR A 12 4.31 -4.80 -5.16
C THR A 12 3.90 -6.18 -4.66
N GLU A 13 4.86 -7.06 -4.32
CA GLU A 13 4.59 -8.41 -3.82
C GLU A 13 3.84 -8.41 -2.48
N SER A 14 4.23 -7.53 -1.54
CA SER A 14 3.56 -7.43 -0.23
C SER A 14 2.11 -6.94 -0.38
N ILE A 15 1.87 -6.01 -1.30
CA ILE A 15 0.53 -5.48 -1.59
C ILE A 15 -0.30 -6.54 -2.33
N GLN A 16 0.28 -7.31 -3.25
CA GLN A 16 -0.41 -8.42 -3.93
C GLN A 16 -0.85 -9.49 -2.91
N ALA A 17 0.06 -9.92 -2.03
CA ALA A 17 -0.24 -10.89 -0.99
C ALA A 17 -1.37 -10.39 -0.07
N TRP A 18 -1.37 -9.09 0.24
CA TRP A 18 -2.44 -8.47 1.00
C TRP A 18 -3.78 -8.51 0.25
N PHE A 19 -3.82 -8.14 -1.03
CA PHE A 19 -5.06 -8.22 -1.82
C PHE A 19 -5.59 -9.65 -1.94
N ILE A 20 -4.71 -10.64 -2.17
CA ILE A 20 -5.09 -12.06 -2.22
C ILE A 20 -5.77 -12.45 -0.90
N ALA A 21 -5.16 -12.12 0.25
CA ALA A 21 -5.75 -12.39 1.55
C ALA A 21 -7.10 -11.70 1.74
N GLN A 22 -7.22 -10.42 1.36
CA GLN A 22 -8.48 -9.69 1.46
C GLN A 22 -9.57 -10.27 0.56
N ILE A 23 -9.24 -10.68 -0.66
CA ILE A 23 -10.21 -11.26 -1.59
C ILE A 23 -10.64 -12.64 -1.08
N ALA A 24 -9.71 -13.48 -0.65
CA ALA A 24 -10.02 -14.78 -0.05
C ALA A 24 -10.91 -14.63 1.19
N GLU A 25 -10.64 -13.66 2.07
CA GLU A 25 -11.49 -13.37 3.25
C GLU A 25 -12.93 -12.95 2.88
N GLN A 26 -13.09 -12.20 1.78
CA GLN A 26 -14.38 -11.66 1.35
C GLN A 26 -15.14 -12.59 0.39
N THR A 27 -14.50 -13.67 -0.06
CA THR A 27 -15.04 -14.64 -1.02
C THR A 27 -14.93 -16.05 -0.43
N SER A 28 -15.30 -17.06 -1.22
CA SER A 28 -15.07 -18.48 -0.85
C SER A 28 -14.04 -19.10 -1.79
N ILE A 29 -13.12 -18.27 -2.31
CA ILE A 29 -12.04 -18.66 -3.21
C ILE A 29 -10.80 -18.89 -2.35
N ASP A 30 -10.13 -20.03 -2.55
CA ASP A 30 -8.86 -20.30 -1.88
C ASP A 30 -7.78 -19.34 -2.40
N PRO A 31 -6.90 -18.81 -1.53
CA PRO A 31 -5.90 -17.80 -1.92
C PRO A 31 -4.93 -18.30 -3.00
N GLU A 32 -4.73 -19.61 -3.10
CA GLU A 32 -3.91 -20.24 -4.15
C GLU A 32 -4.57 -20.26 -5.54
N ASP A 33 -5.91 -20.14 -5.60
CA ASP A 33 -6.69 -20.08 -6.84
C ASP A 33 -6.89 -18.64 -7.36
N ILE A 34 -6.38 -17.64 -6.64
CA ILE A 34 -6.49 -16.22 -7.03
C ILE A 34 -5.31 -15.86 -7.95
N ASP A 35 -5.59 -15.70 -9.25
CA ASP A 35 -4.61 -15.17 -10.21
C ASP A 35 -4.50 -13.65 -10.08
N VAL A 36 -3.30 -13.13 -9.82
CA VAL A 36 -3.07 -11.67 -9.70
C VAL A 36 -3.35 -10.89 -10.99
N ASN A 37 -3.37 -11.56 -12.14
CA ASN A 37 -3.66 -10.98 -13.44
C ASN A 37 -5.16 -10.98 -13.77
N ASP A 38 -5.97 -11.66 -12.97
CA ASP A 38 -7.41 -11.65 -13.12
C ASP A 38 -8.00 -10.31 -12.68
N ARG A 39 -9.15 -9.98 -13.28
CA ARG A 39 -9.87 -8.76 -12.95
C ARG A 39 -10.54 -8.89 -11.59
N PHE A 40 -10.59 -7.81 -10.81
CA PHE A 40 -11.35 -7.75 -9.55
C PHE A 40 -12.81 -8.21 -9.71
N ASP A 41 -13.42 -7.90 -10.86
CA ASP A 41 -14.80 -8.29 -11.19
C ASP A 41 -14.98 -9.83 -11.29
N ASN A 42 -13.92 -10.56 -11.66
CA ASN A 42 -13.97 -12.02 -11.85
C ASN A 42 -14.07 -12.78 -10.52
N PHE A 43 -13.59 -12.19 -9.41
CA PHE A 43 -13.63 -12.81 -8.08
C PHE A 43 -15.00 -12.69 -7.38
N GLY A 44 -16.02 -12.18 -8.07
CA GLY A 44 -17.34 -11.97 -7.47
C GLY A 44 -17.36 -10.82 -6.45
N LEU A 45 -16.43 -9.87 -6.55
CA LEU A 45 -16.43 -8.65 -5.76
C LEU A 45 -17.57 -7.74 -6.24
N ASN A 46 -18.64 -7.65 -5.46
CA ASN A 46 -19.64 -6.61 -5.69
C ASN A 46 -19.09 -5.22 -5.29
N SER A 47 -19.76 -4.14 -5.70
CA SER A 47 -19.33 -2.76 -5.44
C SER A 47 -19.07 -2.46 -3.97
N ALA A 48 -19.85 -3.05 -3.05
CA ALA A 48 -19.67 -2.84 -1.61
C ALA A 48 -18.40 -3.52 -1.07
N ARG A 49 -18.10 -4.75 -1.53
CA ARG A 49 -16.86 -5.46 -1.16
C ARG A 49 -15.63 -4.78 -1.76
N ALA A 50 -15.71 -4.35 -3.02
CA ALA A 50 -14.62 -3.61 -3.67
C ALA A 50 -14.31 -2.30 -2.92
N MET A 51 -15.36 -1.54 -2.52
CA MET A 51 -15.19 -0.32 -1.75
C MET A 51 -14.64 -0.57 -0.34
N LEU A 52 -15.01 -1.69 0.30
CA LEU A 52 -14.44 -2.11 1.58
C LEU A 52 -12.94 -2.41 1.45
N ILE A 53 -12.54 -3.19 0.44
CA ILE A 53 -11.13 -3.52 0.19
C ILE A 53 -10.34 -2.23 -0.09
N ALA A 54 -10.86 -1.33 -0.94
CA ALA A 54 -10.23 -0.04 -1.21
C ALA A 54 -10.02 0.77 0.08
N SER A 55 -11.05 0.90 0.93
CA SER A 55 -10.93 1.62 2.20
C SER A 55 -9.93 0.98 3.17
N ARG A 56 -9.80 -0.36 3.16
CA ARG A 56 -8.78 -1.05 3.96
C ARG A 56 -7.37 -0.80 3.40
N ALA A 57 -7.22 -0.75 2.08
CA ALA A 57 -5.95 -0.45 1.42
C ALA A 57 -5.47 0.98 1.75
N GLU A 58 -6.37 1.96 1.74
CA GLU A 58 -6.07 3.34 2.17
C GLU A 58 -5.53 3.40 3.60
N LYS A 59 -6.18 2.67 4.52
CA LYS A 59 -5.73 2.59 5.92
C LYS A 59 -4.38 1.90 6.07
N MET A 60 -4.12 0.87 5.26
CA MET A 60 -2.85 0.16 5.26
C MET A 60 -1.72 1.05 4.75
N LEU A 61 -1.94 1.76 3.64
CA LEU A 61 -0.92 2.52 2.92
C LEU A 61 -0.72 3.94 3.47
N GLY A 62 -1.70 4.47 4.18
CA GLY A 62 -1.64 5.82 4.77
C GLY A 62 -1.93 6.96 3.77
N PHE A 63 -2.44 6.65 2.58
CA PHE A 63 -2.85 7.64 1.58
C PHE A 63 -4.21 7.28 0.95
N GLN A 64 -4.87 8.28 0.36
CA GLN A 64 -6.18 8.11 -0.30
C GLN A 64 -6.04 7.41 -1.65
N LEU A 65 -6.88 6.41 -1.89
CA LEU A 65 -6.94 5.65 -3.12
C LEU A 65 -8.10 6.20 -3.94
N SER A 66 -7.78 6.86 -5.05
CA SER A 66 -8.81 7.38 -5.95
C SER A 66 -9.63 6.23 -6.53
N PRO A 67 -10.98 6.24 -6.41
CA PRO A 67 -11.81 5.14 -6.91
C PRO A 67 -11.53 4.82 -8.38
N SER A 68 -11.23 5.82 -9.21
CA SER A 68 -10.88 5.67 -10.63
C SER A 68 -9.73 4.68 -10.88
N TRP A 69 -8.85 4.44 -9.92
CA TRP A 69 -7.73 3.51 -10.07
C TRP A 69 -8.19 2.08 -10.23
N LEU A 70 -9.33 1.68 -9.66
CA LEU A 70 -9.90 0.35 -9.90
C LEU A 70 -10.31 0.13 -11.37
N TRP A 71 -10.61 1.21 -12.10
CA TRP A 71 -10.94 1.15 -13.52
C TRP A 71 -9.67 1.16 -14.39
N HIS A 72 -8.65 1.94 -13.99
CA HIS A 72 -7.38 2.01 -14.70
C HIS A 72 -6.48 0.79 -14.47
N TYR A 73 -6.56 0.21 -13.28
CA TYR A 73 -5.78 -0.95 -12.84
C TYR A 73 -6.73 -2.03 -12.33
N PRO A 74 -7.45 -2.72 -13.24
CA PRO A 74 -8.54 -3.61 -12.87
C PRO A 74 -8.06 -4.97 -12.33
N THR A 75 -6.76 -5.20 -12.20
CA THR A 75 -6.16 -6.46 -11.74
C THR A 75 -5.37 -6.23 -10.45
N ILE A 76 -5.19 -7.30 -9.66
CA ILE A 76 -4.40 -7.25 -8.43
C ILE A 76 -2.97 -6.81 -8.74
N ALA A 77 -2.36 -7.38 -9.78
CA ALA A 77 -1.00 -7.06 -10.21
C ALA A 77 -0.85 -5.58 -10.58
N GLY A 78 -1.73 -5.06 -11.43
CA GLY A 78 -1.67 -3.67 -11.90
C GLY A 78 -1.89 -2.67 -10.78
N LEU A 79 -2.88 -2.91 -9.91
CA LEU A 79 -3.17 -2.01 -8.80
C LEU A 79 -2.05 -2.04 -7.75
N SER A 80 -1.54 -3.23 -7.44
CA SER A 80 -0.43 -3.38 -6.49
C SER A 80 0.85 -2.71 -6.95
N GLN A 81 1.14 -2.77 -8.26
CA GLN A 81 2.28 -2.05 -8.82
C GLN A 81 2.11 -0.55 -8.64
N ARG A 82 0.96 0.01 -9.04
CA ARG A 82 0.69 1.45 -8.90
C ARG A 82 0.77 1.90 -7.45
N LEU A 83 0.22 1.14 -6.51
CA LEU A 83 0.24 1.49 -5.08
C LEU A 83 1.65 1.46 -4.50
N ALA A 84 2.50 0.52 -4.93
CA ALA A 84 3.89 0.47 -4.52
C ALA A 84 4.67 1.69 -5.03
N GLU A 85 4.48 2.07 -6.31
CA GLU A 85 5.09 3.26 -6.90
C GLU A 85 4.70 4.52 -6.13
N GLU A 86 3.42 4.68 -5.77
CA GLU A 86 2.91 5.83 -5.03
C GLU A 86 3.45 5.88 -3.59
N ALA A 87 3.54 4.74 -2.91
CA ALA A 87 4.15 4.66 -1.58
C ALA A 87 5.63 5.08 -1.62
N GLN A 88 6.37 4.64 -2.64
CA GLN A 88 7.78 5.03 -2.83
C GLN A 88 7.94 6.50 -3.17
N GLN A 89 7.04 7.08 -3.98
CA GLN A 89 7.05 8.51 -4.28
C GLN A 89 6.79 9.35 -3.03
N LEU A 90 5.83 8.93 -2.19
CA LEU A 90 5.52 9.64 -0.95
C LEU A 90 6.67 9.57 0.07
N GLU A 91 7.34 8.42 0.17
CA GLU A 91 8.54 8.27 1.00
C GLU A 91 9.69 9.16 0.49
N ALA A 92 9.91 9.19 -0.83
CA ALA A 92 10.94 10.04 -1.44
C ALA A 92 10.67 11.54 -1.24
N ASP A 93 9.42 11.98 -1.38
CA ASP A 93 9.01 13.36 -1.11
C ASP A 93 9.21 13.74 0.36
N LEU A 94 8.86 12.85 1.30
CA LEU A 94 9.07 13.08 2.73
C LEU A 94 10.56 13.19 3.09
N LEU A 95 11.41 12.38 2.47
CA LEU A 95 12.87 12.45 2.65
C LEU A 95 13.47 13.72 2.02
N GLN A 96 12.88 14.23 0.95
CA GLN A 96 13.34 15.44 0.28
C GLN A 96 12.88 16.74 0.97
N THR A 97 11.72 16.70 1.64
CA THR A 97 11.14 17.83 2.40
C THR A 97 11.74 17.99 3.80
N LEU A 98 12.39 16.97 4.33
CA LEU A 98 13.29 17.09 5.47
C LEU A 98 14.61 17.73 4.97
N ASP A 99 14.65 19.07 4.92
CA ASP A 99 15.86 19.80 4.54
C ASP A 99 17.08 19.25 5.32
N PRO A 100 18.19 18.90 4.64
CA PRO A 100 19.38 18.38 5.31
C PRO A 100 19.93 19.34 6.38
N GLU A 101 19.63 20.65 6.27
CA GLU A 101 19.94 21.65 7.29
C GLU A 101 19.15 21.45 8.59
N THR A 102 17.88 21.04 8.52
CA THR A 102 17.02 20.79 9.69
C THR A 102 17.50 19.55 10.44
N LEU A 103 17.94 18.52 9.71
CA LEU A 103 18.58 17.32 10.28
C LEU A 103 19.92 17.65 10.94
N ALA A 104 20.75 18.48 10.30
CA ALA A 104 22.03 18.93 10.85
C ALA A 104 21.86 19.80 12.11
N GLN A 105 20.84 20.66 12.16
CA GLN A 105 20.50 21.47 13.33
C GLN A 105 20.00 20.61 14.49
N ALA A 106 19.09 19.67 14.23
CA ALA A 106 18.56 18.77 15.26
C ALA A 106 19.64 17.87 15.88
N LEU A 107 20.63 17.41 15.09
CA LEU A 107 21.74 16.62 15.60
C LEU A 107 22.71 17.44 16.47
N ASN A 108 23.00 18.69 16.09
CA ASN A 108 23.87 19.58 16.88
C ASN A 108 23.28 19.96 18.25
N GLU A 109 21.95 20.02 18.39
CA GLU A 109 21.30 20.32 19.67
C GLU A 109 21.38 19.14 20.67
N ILE A 110 21.61 17.91 20.22
CA ILE A 110 21.70 16.72 21.08
C ILE A 110 23.12 16.55 21.66
N GLU A 111 24.16 17.06 20.98
CA GLU A 111 25.56 16.96 21.44
C GLU A 111 26.00 18.08 22.40
N THR A 112 25.18 19.11 22.63
CA THR A 112 25.57 20.30 23.42
C THR A 112 24.90 20.37 24.80
N LYS A 113 24.57 19.23 25.43
CA LYS A 113 24.09 19.21 26.82
C LYS A 113 24.62 18.05 27.64
#